data_AF-A0A2V6SXV3-F1
#
_entry.id   AF-A0A2V6SXV3-F1
#
_cell.length_a   1.000
_cell.length_b   1.000
_cell.length_c   1.000
_cell.angle_alpha   90.00
_cell.angle_beta   90.00
_cell.angle_gamma   90.00
#
_symmetry.space_group_name_H-M   'P 1'
#
loop_
_entity.id
_entity.type
_entity.pdbx_description
1 polymer ?
#
loop_
_entity_poly.entity_id
_entity_poly.type
_entity_poly.pdbx_seq_one_letter_code
_entity_poly.pdbx_strand_id
1 'polypeptide(L)'
;MAPRRALGGSRREVLEADSAALAALSGAALLVGLGVLLGLAGCGPSGSPTALERGRQVYQANCTSCHALDPAQDGPVGPAVKGSSQELLETRVLRGTYPPGYTPKRPSAIMQPLPNLAGSIPDLAAYLK
;
A
#
# COMPACT_ATOMS: atom_id res chain seq x y z
N MET A 1 15.95 33.54 80.05
CA MET A 1 16.24 32.17 79.60
C MET A 1 15.46 31.91 78.31
N ALA A 2 16.08 32.11 77.15
CA ALA A 2 15.77 31.46 75.86
C ALA A 2 16.67 32.11 74.80
N PRO A 3 17.58 31.34 74.18
CA PRO A 3 18.63 31.90 73.32
C PRO A 3 18.16 32.12 71.88
N ARG A 4 18.79 33.13 71.28
CA ARG A 4 18.92 33.32 69.83
C ARG A 4 19.51 32.06 69.19
N ARG A 5 18.95 31.63 68.06
CA ARG A 5 19.68 30.77 67.12
C ARG A 5 19.43 31.25 65.70
N ALA A 6 20.48 31.83 65.14
CA ALA A 6 20.59 32.20 63.75
C ALA A 6 21.40 31.11 63.01
N LEU A 7 21.14 31.04 61.71
CA LEU A 7 22.00 30.54 60.62
C LEU A 7 22.12 29.02 60.42
N GLY A 8 21.70 28.59 59.24
CA GLY A 8 22.09 27.33 58.62
C GLY A 8 21.20 27.02 57.40
N GLY A 9 21.68 27.30 56.20
CA GLY A 9 20.89 27.03 54.98
C GLY A 9 21.54 27.52 53.70
N SER A 10 22.70 26.95 53.40
CA SER A 10 23.50 27.01 52.18
C SER A 10 22.77 27.46 50.90
N ARG A 11 23.08 28.67 50.42
CA ARG A 11 22.69 29.21 49.08
C ARG A 11 23.38 28.50 47.90
N ARG A 12 23.86 27.26 48.05
CA ARG A 12 24.73 26.61 47.06
C ARG A 12 24.06 25.54 46.19
N GLU A 13 22.84 25.13 46.49
CA GLU A 13 22.23 23.97 45.81
C GLU A 13 21.41 24.32 44.56
N VAL A 14 21.24 25.59 44.21
CA VAL A 14 20.37 25.99 43.10
C VAL A 14 21.11 26.20 41.77
N LEU A 15 22.45 26.09 41.72
CA LEU A 15 23.24 26.45 40.52
C LEU A 15 23.72 25.27 39.65
N GLU A 16 23.56 24.02 40.08
CA GLU A 16 24.03 22.84 39.32
C GLU A 16 22.94 22.15 38.47
N ALA A 17 21.68 22.59 38.56
CA ALA A 17 20.56 21.94 37.87
C ALA A 17 20.38 22.34 36.39
N ASP A 18 21.06 23.38 35.90
CA ASP A 18 20.79 23.97 34.57
C ASP A 18 21.69 23.45 33.42
N SER A 19 22.75 22.69 33.68
CA SER A 19 23.73 22.33 32.63
C SER A 19 23.34 21.09 31.80
N ALA A 20 22.57 20.16 32.36
CA ALA A 20 22.22 18.91 31.68
C ALA A 20 21.03 19.05 30.70
N ALA A 21 20.16 20.05 30.90
CA ALA A 21 19.00 20.28 30.04
C ALA A 21 19.37 20.89 28.68
N LEU A 22 20.44 21.70 28.61
CA LEU A 22 20.86 22.40 27.39
C LEU A 22 21.57 21.49 26.37
N ALA A 23 22.22 20.40 26.80
CA ALA A 23 22.96 19.50 25.90
C ALA A 23 22.04 18.48 25.17
N ALA A 24 20.94 18.05 25.78
CA ALA A 24 20.00 17.10 25.17
C ALA A 24 19.08 17.74 24.10
N LEU A 25 18.94 19.06 24.10
CA LEU A 25 18.11 19.79 23.13
C LEU A 25 18.80 20.00 21.77
N SER A 26 20.11 19.76 21.69
CA SER A 26 20.88 20.02 20.45
C SER A 26 20.96 18.83 19.50
N GLY A 27 20.83 17.58 19.99
CA GLY A 27 20.93 16.38 19.15
C GLY A 27 19.60 15.99 18.48
N ALA A 28 18.49 16.06 19.21
CA ALA A 28 17.17 15.69 18.69
C ALA A 28 16.59 16.74 17.72
N ALA A 29 16.89 18.03 17.95
CA ALA A 29 16.40 19.10 17.10
C ALA A 29 17.03 19.08 15.69
N LEU A 30 18.29 18.66 15.56
CA LEU A 30 18.94 18.51 14.23
C LEU A 30 18.39 17.32 13.43
N LEU A 31 18.08 16.19 14.09
CA LEU A 31 17.51 15.01 13.41
C LEU A 31 16.05 15.23 13.00
N VAL A 32 15.27 15.93 13.83
CA VAL A 32 13.89 16.34 13.48
C VAL A 32 13.89 17.42 12.40
N GLY A 33 14.80 18.41 12.48
CA GLY A 33 14.93 19.47 11.48
C GLY A 33 15.34 18.95 10.09
N LEU A 34 16.27 17.98 10.04
CA LEU A 34 16.68 17.36 8.78
C LEU A 34 15.61 16.40 8.21
N GLY A 35 14.88 15.69 9.07
CA GLY A 35 13.75 14.84 8.65
C GLY A 35 12.58 15.62 8.07
N VAL A 36 12.32 16.84 8.56
CA VAL A 36 11.28 17.73 8.02
C VAL A 36 11.66 18.29 6.64
N LEU A 37 12.93 18.58 6.38
CA LEU A 37 13.39 19.08 5.07
C LEU A 37 13.34 18.01 3.96
N LEU A 38 13.49 16.72 4.29
CA LEU A 38 13.39 15.63 3.31
C LEU A 38 11.92 15.23 2.97
N GLY A 39 10.93 15.67 3.75
CA GLY A 39 9.53 15.25 3.59
C GLY A 39 8.76 15.90 2.44
N LEU A 40 9.27 16.97 1.81
CA LEU A 40 8.54 17.77 0.82
C LEU A 40 8.83 17.43 -0.65
N ALA A 41 9.73 16.48 -0.92
CA ALA A 41 10.15 16.14 -2.30
C ALA A 41 9.25 15.09 -3.00
N GLY A 42 8.12 14.71 -2.42
CA GLY A 42 7.30 13.58 -2.88
C GLY A 42 6.18 13.88 -3.89
N CYS A 43 5.93 15.13 -4.28
CA CYS A 43 4.87 15.46 -5.24
C CYS A 43 5.40 15.46 -6.69
N GLY A 44 5.42 14.28 -7.32
CA GLY A 44 5.43 14.18 -8.78
C GLY A 44 4.05 14.51 -9.38
N PRO A 45 3.92 14.72 -10.70
CA PRO A 45 2.63 14.93 -11.33
C PRO A 45 1.70 13.73 -11.09
N SER A 46 0.70 13.91 -10.22
CA SER A 46 -0.34 12.93 -9.94
C SER A 46 -1.33 12.89 -11.12
N GLY A 47 -0.93 12.27 -12.22
CA GLY A 47 -1.86 11.88 -13.27
C GLY A 47 -2.86 10.84 -12.74
N SER A 48 -4.08 10.83 -13.27
CA SER A 48 -4.97 9.70 -13.04
C SER A 48 -4.34 8.43 -13.66
N PRO A 49 -4.40 7.28 -12.99
CA PRO A 49 -3.82 6.05 -13.51
C PRO A 49 -4.45 5.70 -14.85
N THR A 50 -3.64 5.25 -15.79
CA THR A 50 -4.09 4.73 -17.09
C THR A 50 -4.96 3.49 -16.93
N ALA A 51 -5.73 3.13 -17.96
CA ALA A 51 -6.55 1.91 -17.94
C ALA A 51 -5.70 0.64 -17.69
N LEU A 52 -4.49 0.59 -18.25
CA LEU A 52 -3.54 -0.50 -18.03
C LEU A 52 -3.13 -0.57 -16.56
N GLU A 53 -2.80 0.56 -15.94
CA GLU A 53 -2.38 0.61 -14.53
C GLU A 53 -3.54 0.23 -13.59
N ARG A 54 -4.74 0.72 -13.85
CA ARG A 54 -5.95 0.33 -13.10
C ARG A 54 -6.24 -1.16 -13.26
N GLY A 55 -6.14 -1.69 -14.48
CA GLY A 55 -6.32 -3.12 -14.76
C GLY A 55 -5.32 -3.99 -14.02
N ARG A 56 -4.05 -3.57 -13.96
CA ARG A 56 -3.02 -4.24 -13.17
C ARG A 56 -3.37 -4.28 -11.69
N GLN A 57 -3.81 -3.16 -11.12
CA GLN A 57 -4.22 -3.08 -9.71
C GLN A 57 -5.37 -4.03 -9.41
N VAL A 58 -6.40 -4.05 -10.27
CA VAL A 58 -7.54 -4.96 -10.13
C VAL A 58 -7.09 -6.42 -10.24
N TYR A 59 -6.22 -6.76 -11.20
CA TYR A 59 -5.70 -8.10 -11.39
C TYR A 59 -4.94 -8.61 -10.15
N GLN A 60 -4.02 -7.80 -9.63
CA GLN A 60 -3.22 -8.15 -8.45
C GLN A 60 -4.07 -8.29 -7.19
N ALA A 61 -5.12 -7.48 -7.05
CA ALA A 61 -5.98 -7.54 -5.87
C ALA A 61 -6.96 -8.72 -5.89
N ASN A 62 -7.39 -9.19 -7.08
CA ASN A 62 -8.52 -10.11 -7.20
C ASN A 62 -8.22 -11.45 -7.88
N CYS A 63 -7.16 -11.55 -8.68
CA CYS A 63 -6.96 -12.69 -9.58
C CYS A 63 -5.80 -13.60 -9.17
N THR A 64 -4.77 -13.05 -8.51
CA THR A 64 -3.50 -13.74 -8.25
C THR A 64 -3.54 -14.78 -7.14
N SER A 65 -4.69 -14.95 -6.47
CA SER A 65 -4.89 -16.06 -5.53
C SER A 65 -4.95 -17.42 -6.26
N CYS A 66 -5.43 -17.42 -7.50
CA CYS A 66 -5.57 -18.62 -8.33
C CYS A 66 -4.72 -18.57 -9.60
N HIS A 67 -4.57 -17.39 -10.21
CA HIS A 67 -3.76 -17.17 -11.39
C HIS A 67 -2.35 -16.70 -11.00
N ALA A 68 -1.39 -16.81 -11.92
CA ALA A 68 -0.04 -16.32 -11.69
C ALA A 68 0.01 -14.78 -11.62
N LEU A 69 1.05 -14.23 -10.98
CA LEU A 69 1.29 -12.78 -10.99
C LEU A 69 1.58 -12.26 -12.41
N ASP A 70 2.33 -13.04 -13.19
CA ASP A 70 2.46 -12.86 -14.63
C ASP A 70 1.26 -13.53 -15.33
N PRO A 71 0.34 -12.77 -15.96
CA PRO A 71 -0.84 -13.35 -16.59
C PRO A 71 -0.53 -14.26 -17.79
N ALA A 72 0.70 -14.25 -18.30
CA ALA A 72 1.12 -15.15 -19.38
C ALA A 72 1.46 -16.57 -18.89
N GLN A 73 1.62 -16.76 -17.57
CA GLN A 73 1.94 -18.05 -16.97
C GLN A 73 0.70 -18.69 -16.33
N ASP A 74 0.71 -20.02 -16.27
CA ASP A 74 -0.26 -20.76 -15.49
C ASP A 74 -0.03 -20.51 -14.00
N GLY A 75 -1.13 -20.26 -13.26
CA GLY A 75 -1.12 -20.19 -11.81
C GLY A 75 -1.24 -21.57 -11.17
N PRO A 76 -1.18 -21.64 -9.83
CA PRO A 76 -1.35 -22.89 -9.10
C PRO A 76 -2.73 -23.54 -9.33
N VAL A 77 -3.76 -22.76 -9.67
CA VAL A 77 -5.14 -23.23 -9.87
C VAL A 77 -5.68 -22.83 -11.24
N GLY A 78 -5.56 -21.54 -11.59
CA GLY A 78 -6.08 -20.96 -12.81
C GLY A 78 -5.06 -21.00 -13.96
N PRO A 79 -5.50 -21.12 -15.23
CA PRO A 79 -4.60 -21.07 -16.38
C PRO A 79 -4.08 -19.65 -16.64
N ALA A 80 -3.12 -19.50 -17.55
CA ALA A 80 -2.71 -18.21 -18.10
C ALA A 80 -3.90 -17.48 -18.74
N VAL A 81 -3.99 -16.17 -18.50
CA VAL A 81 -5.12 -15.30 -18.91
C VAL A 81 -4.70 -14.10 -19.76
N LYS A 82 -3.41 -13.96 -20.08
CA LYS A 82 -2.93 -13.01 -21.09
C LYS A 82 -3.67 -13.24 -22.42
N GLY A 83 -4.01 -12.15 -23.10
CA GLY A 83 -4.76 -12.12 -24.35
C GLY A 83 -6.28 -12.33 -24.19
N SER A 84 -6.81 -12.40 -22.96
CA SER A 84 -8.26 -12.57 -22.77
C SER A 84 -9.03 -11.40 -23.37
N SER A 85 -10.01 -11.71 -24.23
CA SER A 85 -10.89 -10.70 -24.81
C SER A 85 -11.83 -10.10 -23.76
N GLN A 86 -12.33 -8.89 -24.02
CA GLN A 86 -13.31 -8.25 -23.15
C GLN A 86 -14.57 -9.14 -22.97
N GLU A 87 -15.08 -9.72 -24.05
CA GLU A 87 -16.25 -10.61 -24.00
C GLU A 87 -16.01 -11.85 -23.12
N LEU A 88 -14.82 -12.45 -23.20
CA LEU A 88 -14.45 -13.56 -22.33
C LEU A 88 -14.38 -13.10 -20.86
N LEU A 89 -13.84 -11.91 -20.58
CA LEU A 89 -13.81 -11.37 -19.23
C LEU A 89 -15.22 -11.09 -18.70
N GLU A 90 -16.12 -10.50 -19.49
CA GLU A 90 -17.50 -10.25 -19.06
C GLU A 90 -18.26 -11.53 -18.75
N THR A 91 -18.19 -12.53 -19.63
CA THR A 91 -18.84 -13.83 -19.41
C THR A 91 -18.22 -14.59 -18.25
N ARG A 92 -16.89 -14.69 -18.21
CA ARG A 92 -16.22 -15.52 -17.22
C ARG A 92 -16.15 -14.86 -15.84
N VAL A 93 -15.73 -13.60 -15.78
CA VAL A 93 -15.56 -12.87 -14.51
C VAL A 93 -16.91 -12.52 -13.91
N LEU A 94 -17.88 -12.02 -14.69
CA LEU A 94 -19.14 -11.54 -14.09
C LEU A 94 -20.19 -12.64 -13.95
N ARG A 95 -20.19 -13.64 -14.85
CA ARG A 95 -21.26 -14.65 -14.92
C ARG A 95 -20.78 -16.08 -14.66
N GLY A 96 -19.48 -16.33 -14.61
CA GLY A 96 -18.93 -17.68 -14.44
C GLY A 96 -19.14 -18.60 -15.65
N THR A 97 -19.54 -18.05 -16.80
CA THR A 97 -19.78 -18.79 -18.04
C THR A 97 -18.70 -18.50 -19.09
N TYR A 98 -18.89 -18.98 -20.32
CA TYR A 98 -17.99 -18.76 -21.44
C TYR A 98 -18.79 -18.26 -22.64
N PRO A 99 -18.19 -17.46 -23.54
CA PRO A 99 -18.86 -17.02 -24.75
C PRO A 99 -19.04 -18.19 -25.73
N PRO A 100 -20.00 -18.12 -26.66
CA PRO A 100 -20.23 -19.17 -27.66
C PRO A 100 -18.96 -19.50 -28.45
N GLY A 101 -18.70 -20.79 -28.65
CA GLY A 101 -17.51 -21.26 -29.39
C GLY A 101 -16.19 -21.20 -28.62
N TYR A 102 -16.16 -20.68 -27.39
CA TYR A 102 -14.97 -20.71 -26.56
C TYR A 102 -14.78 -22.07 -25.87
N THR A 103 -13.59 -22.64 -26.01
CA THR A 103 -13.20 -23.88 -25.31
C THR A 103 -12.39 -23.54 -24.06
N PRO A 104 -12.85 -23.89 -22.85
CA PRO A 104 -12.10 -23.66 -21.61
C PRO A 104 -10.74 -24.38 -21.60
N LYS A 105 -9.70 -23.69 -21.13
CA LYS A 105 -8.35 -24.25 -21.01
C LYS A 105 -8.25 -25.37 -19.96
N ARG A 106 -9.18 -25.41 -19.01
CA ARG A 106 -9.25 -26.39 -17.92
C ARG A 106 -10.72 -26.79 -17.67
N PRO A 107 -10.99 -28.02 -17.21
CA PRO A 107 -12.35 -28.50 -16.97
C PRO A 107 -12.95 -28.01 -15.64
N SER A 108 -12.18 -27.32 -14.80
CA SER A 108 -12.64 -26.90 -13.47
C SER A 108 -13.59 -25.69 -13.52
N ALA A 109 -14.55 -25.67 -12.59
CA ALA A 109 -15.48 -24.56 -12.39
C ALA A 109 -15.21 -23.78 -11.08
N ILE A 110 -13.97 -23.86 -10.57
CA ILE A 110 -13.60 -23.34 -9.24
C ILE A 110 -13.74 -21.82 -9.15
N MET A 111 -13.29 -21.09 -10.17
CA MET A 111 -13.37 -19.63 -10.20
C MET A 111 -14.83 -19.19 -10.13
N GLN A 112 -15.20 -18.60 -8.98
CA GLN A 112 -16.52 -18.03 -8.75
C GLN A 112 -16.68 -16.71 -9.51
N PRO A 113 -17.92 -16.33 -9.89
CA PRO A 113 -18.20 -15.02 -10.45
C PRO A 113 -17.85 -13.88 -9.47
N LEU A 114 -17.33 -12.78 -10.01
CA LEU A 114 -16.94 -11.54 -9.34
C LEU A 114 -17.75 -10.35 -9.91
N PRO A 115 -19.08 -10.31 -9.72
CA PRO A 115 -19.94 -9.30 -10.35
C PRO A 115 -19.62 -7.86 -9.90
N ASN A 116 -18.98 -7.68 -8.74
CA ASN A 116 -18.51 -6.39 -8.26
C ASN A 116 -17.43 -5.75 -9.15
N LEU A 117 -16.80 -6.52 -10.04
CA LEU A 117 -15.78 -6.03 -10.98
C LEU A 117 -16.35 -5.53 -12.31
N ALA A 118 -17.68 -5.43 -12.45
CA ALA A 118 -18.33 -5.03 -13.71
C ALA A 118 -17.76 -3.72 -14.29
N GLY A 119 -17.51 -2.72 -13.45
CA GLY A 119 -16.92 -1.44 -13.87
C GLY A 119 -15.44 -1.51 -14.27
N SER A 120 -14.74 -2.58 -13.93
CA SER A 120 -13.30 -2.74 -14.16
C SER A 120 -12.95 -3.64 -15.34
N ILE A 121 -13.94 -4.22 -16.02
CA ILE A 121 -13.70 -5.12 -17.15
C ILE A 121 -12.90 -4.46 -18.29
N PRO A 122 -13.18 -3.21 -18.71
CA PRO A 122 -12.38 -2.57 -19.76
C PRO A 122 -10.91 -2.37 -19.36
N ASP A 123 -10.67 -2.04 -18.09
CA ASP A 123 -9.32 -1.87 -17.55
C ASP A 123 -8.57 -3.21 -17.48
N LEU A 124 -9.25 -4.27 -17.01
CA LEU A 124 -8.70 -5.63 -17.03
C LEU A 124 -8.36 -6.09 -18.45
N ALA A 125 -9.24 -5.85 -19.42
CA ALA A 125 -8.98 -6.16 -20.82
C ALA A 125 -7.77 -5.38 -21.34
N ALA A 126 -7.62 -4.11 -20.98
CA ALA A 126 -6.47 -3.29 -21.36
C ALA A 126 -5.15 -3.83 -20.78
N TYR A 127 -5.15 -4.31 -19.53
CA TYR A 127 -3.97 -4.91 -18.90
C TYR A 127 -3.62 -6.29 -19.47
N LEU A 128 -4.64 -7.11 -19.75
CA LEU A 128 -4.45 -8.48 -20.21
C LEU A 128 -4.14 -8.60 -21.70
N LYS A 129 -4.38 -7.57 -22.52
CA LYS A 129 -4.04 -7.52 -23.95
C LYS A 129 -2.69 -8.11 -24.29
#